data_AF-I3ZI74-F1
#
_entry.id   AF-I3ZI74-F1
#
_cell.length_a   1.000
_cell.length_b   1.000
_cell.length_c   1.000
_cell.angle_alpha   90.00
_cell.angle_beta   90.00
_cell.angle_gamma   90.00
#
_symmetry.space_group_name_H-M   'P 1'
#
loop_
_entity.id
_entity.type
_entity.pdbx_description
1 polymer ?
#
loop_
_entity_poly.entity_id
_entity_poly.type
_entity_poly.pdbx_seq_one_letter_code
_entity_poly.pdbx_strand_id
1 'polypeptide(L)'
;MVNFGLAGSPDPEVTMSRILALPSLLLFSPLAVLAQAPSLAASTTLPITFTRAVDANHAKAGDIVEAKTFQQVKLSSGAVIPSGAHVTGHVVEAAGYIFDKTPYAKQTTSRLSIHFDSVQNGTVSIPLNVTVRAMADSITSINAYAPLSNDLDSRSTRTLVGGDQLYASQDGIEDKDGDVVAYNRRDGVYAHLISNGRCDGGSTEVSMGIYSASACGVYGFTGMRAVETGSVAQPSTLTFVSARRTAEVPKHSTALLEVLPVQQASR
;
A
#
# COMPACT_ATOMS: atom_id res chain seq x y z
N MET A 1 39.24 76.63 37.09
CA MET A 1 38.86 77.95 37.63
C MET A 1 37.36 77.95 37.82
N VAL A 2 36.91 78.21 39.05
CA VAL A 2 35.72 78.99 39.47
C VAL A 2 34.37 78.67 38.80
N ASN A 3 33.19 78.59 39.41
CA ASN A 3 32.62 78.41 40.75
C ASN A 3 31.08 78.58 40.55
N PHE A 4 30.29 78.09 41.51
CA PHE A 4 28.97 78.57 41.94
C PHE A 4 27.74 78.64 41.02
N GLY A 5 26.61 78.25 41.65
CA GLY A 5 25.37 79.04 41.67
C GLY A 5 24.13 78.27 41.20
N LEU A 6 23.41 77.58 42.10
CA LEU A 6 22.31 78.05 42.97
C LEU A 6 20.99 78.42 42.27
N ALA A 7 19.95 77.75 42.78
CA ALA A 7 18.60 78.24 43.09
C ALA A 7 17.53 78.30 41.99
N GLY A 8 16.34 77.78 42.36
CA GLY A 8 15.06 78.18 41.76
C GLY A 8 14.01 77.07 41.69
N SER A 9 13.24 76.86 42.76
CA SER A 9 11.82 76.43 42.70
C SER A 9 10.95 77.70 42.83
N PRO A 10 9.74 77.78 42.23
CA PRO A 10 8.53 77.15 42.79
C PRO A 10 7.45 76.70 41.77
N ASP A 11 6.40 76.06 42.32
CA ASP A 11 5.14 75.47 41.79
C ASP A 11 4.23 76.46 40.98
N PRO A 12 2.98 76.16 40.51
CA PRO A 12 2.09 74.98 40.65
C PRO A 12 1.22 74.59 39.41
N GLU A 13 0.42 73.53 39.60
CA GLU A 13 -0.91 73.21 39.01
C GLU A 13 -1.22 73.59 37.55
N VAL A 14 -1.44 72.57 36.70
CA VAL A 14 -2.67 72.47 35.88
C VAL A 14 -3.07 70.99 35.69
N THR A 15 -4.24 70.68 36.21
CA THR A 15 -5.01 69.45 36.05
C THR A 15 -5.51 69.30 34.60
N MET A 16 -5.15 68.24 33.88
CA MET A 16 -5.97 67.81 32.73
C MET A 16 -5.72 66.34 32.36
N SER A 17 -6.71 65.53 32.73
CA SER A 17 -7.15 64.26 32.15
C SER A 17 -6.35 63.76 30.93
N ARG A 18 -5.43 62.82 31.15
CA ARG A 18 -4.82 62.03 30.07
C ARG A 18 -5.47 60.65 30.04
N ILE A 19 -6.26 60.45 29.01
CA ILE A 19 -6.84 59.19 28.56
C ILE A 19 -5.70 58.16 28.43
N LEU A 20 -5.75 57.13 29.27
CA LEU A 20 -4.95 55.92 29.15
C LEU A 20 -5.41 55.15 27.90
N ALA A 21 -4.78 55.43 26.76
CA ALA A 21 -4.85 54.56 25.60
C ALA A 21 -4.00 53.30 25.91
N LEU A 22 -4.67 52.22 26.35
CA LEU A 22 -4.05 50.90 26.35
C LEU A 22 -3.72 50.50 24.91
N PRO A 23 -2.46 50.13 24.59
CA PRO A 23 -2.18 49.46 23.34
C PRO A 23 -2.77 48.04 23.45
N SER A 24 -3.92 47.82 22.82
CA SER A 24 -4.44 46.47 22.58
C SER A 24 -3.42 45.69 21.75
N LEU A 25 -2.58 44.92 22.44
CA LEU A 25 -1.73 43.89 21.86
C LEU A 25 -2.65 42.85 21.20
N LEU A 26 -2.85 42.98 19.89
CA LEU A 26 -3.40 41.91 19.06
C LEU A 26 -2.40 40.75 19.06
N LEU A 27 -2.59 39.82 20.00
CA LEU A 27 -1.94 38.51 19.99
C LEU A 27 -2.41 37.78 18.74
N PHE A 28 -1.66 37.89 17.64
CA PHE A 28 -1.77 37.02 16.49
C PHE A 28 -1.31 35.62 16.93
N SER A 29 -2.23 34.79 17.41
CA SER A 29 -1.99 33.37 17.58
C SER A 29 -1.75 32.75 16.20
N PRO A 30 -0.57 32.15 15.92
CA PRO A 30 -0.37 31.43 14.68
C PRO A 30 -1.30 30.21 14.70
N LEU A 31 -2.28 30.19 13.78
CA LEU A 31 -3.03 28.99 13.46
C LEU A 31 -2.04 27.98 12.90
N ALA A 32 -1.59 27.05 13.74
CA ALA A 32 -0.85 25.87 13.30
C ALA A 32 -1.83 25.04 12.44
N VAL A 33 -1.71 25.18 11.12
CA VAL A 33 -2.39 24.30 10.17
C VAL A 33 -1.74 22.92 10.34
N LEU A 34 -2.44 22.01 11.01
CA LEU A 34 -2.05 20.61 11.08
C LEU A 34 -2.14 20.04 9.66
N ALA A 35 -1.01 19.95 8.97
CA ALA A 35 -0.90 19.23 7.72
C ALA A 35 -1.22 17.75 8.00
N GLN A 36 -2.39 17.31 7.55
CA GLN A 36 -2.77 15.89 7.61
C GLN A 36 -1.81 15.10 6.74
N ALA A 37 -1.25 14.03 7.30
CA ALA A 37 -0.44 13.10 6.52
C ALA A 37 -1.28 12.57 5.35
N PRO A 38 -0.73 12.51 4.14
CA PRO A 38 -1.47 12.00 2.99
C PRO A 38 -1.86 10.56 3.25
N SER A 39 -3.14 10.25 3.02
CA SER A 39 -3.71 8.90 3.16
C SER A 39 -4.33 8.46 1.84
N LEU A 40 -4.23 7.17 1.55
CA LEU A 40 -4.93 6.59 0.40
C LEU A 40 -6.42 6.42 0.72
N ALA A 41 -7.27 6.64 -0.28
CA ALA A 41 -8.70 6.37 -0.14
C ALA A 41 -8.94 4.86 -0.06
N ALA A 42 -9.95 4.45 0.71
CA ALA A 42 -10.39 3.06 0.78
C ALA A 42 -10.68 2.50 -0.62
N SER A 43 -10.47 1.19 -0.79
CA SER A 43 -10.60 0.46 -2.05
C SER A 43 -9.61 0.86 -3.15
N THR A 44 -8.68 1.80 -2.92
CA THR A 44 -7.55 2.01 -3.84
C THR A 44 -6.73 0.73 -3.91
N THR A 45 -6.40 0.24 -5.11
CA THR A 45 -5.54 -0.92 -5.27
C THR A 45 -4.13 -0.57 -5.72
N LEU A 46 -3.14 -1.32 -5.25
CA LEU A 46 -1.73 -1.17 -5.60
C LEU A 46 -1.19 -2.50 -6.15
N PRO A 47 -1.04 -2.64 -7.47
CA PRO A 47 -0.37 -3.78 -8.06
C PRO A 47 1.15 -3.64 -7.89
N ILE A 48 1.73 -4.51 -7.07
CA ILE A 48 3.15 -4.48 -6.69
C ILE A 48 3.90 -5.74 -7.12
N THR A 49 5.20 -5.61 -7.33
CA THR A 49 6.12 -6.73 -7.56
C THR A 49 7.26 -6.68 -6.57
N PHE A 50 7.58 -7.84 -5.98
CA PHE A 50 8.70 -7.97 -5.04
C PHE A 50 10.03 -7.91 -5.79
N THR A 51 10.91 -7.02 -5.38
CA THR A 51 12.22 -6.82 -6.03
C THR A 51 13.27 -7.79 -5.52
N ARG A 52 13.04 -8.40 -4.36
CA ARG A 52 13.89 -9.40 -3.71
C ARG A 52 13.04 -10.55 -3.16
N ALA A 53 13.66 -11.71 -3.00
CA ALA A 53 13.04 -12.84 -2.32
C ALA A 53 13.09 -12.64 -0.81
N VAL A 54 12.06 -13.12 -0.10
CA VAL A 54 12.02 -13.18 1.37
C VAL A 54 11.77 -14.64 1.75
N ASP A 55 12.68 -15.25 2.49
CA ASP A 55 12.64 -16.68 2.83
C ASP A 55 12.75 -16.85 4.35
N ALA A 56 11.87 -17.67 4.94
CA ALA A 56 11.77 -17.82 6.39
C ALA A 56 12.96 -18.52 7.06
N ASN A 57 13.85 -19.19 6.31
CA ASN A 57 15.10 -19.73 6.86
C ASN A 57 16.18 -18.65 7.03
N HIS A 58 16.12 -17.58 6.25
CA HIS A 58 17.17 -16.57 6.18
C HIS A 58 16.75 -15.22 6.76
N ALA A 59 15.47 -14.89 6.65
CA ALA A 59 14.91 -13.64 7.14
C ALA A 59 14.85 -13.61 8.67
N LYS A 60 14.87 -12.40 9.22
CA LYS A 60 14.72 -12.09 10.64
C LYS A 60 13.69 -10.98 10.83
N ALA A 61 13.09 -10.91 12.01
CA ALA A 61 12.21 -9.81 12.36
C ALA A 61 12.95 -8.47 12.21
N GLY A 62 12.31 -7.50 11.55
CA GLY A 62 12.87 -6.20 11.20
C GLY A 62 13.61 -6.14 9.85
N ASP A 63 13.85 -7.27 9.18
CA ASP A 63 14.45 -7.26 7.83
C ASP A 63 13.54 -6.51 6.84
N ILE A 64 14.14 -5.63 6.03
CA ILE A 64 13.40 -4.82 5.06
C ILE A 64 12.88 -5.69 3.91
N VAL A 65 11.61 -5.48 3.58
CA VAL A 65 10.95 -6.03 2.41
C VAL A 65 10.77 -4.93 1.37
N GLU A 66 11.23 -5.19 0.15
CA GLU A 66 11.18 -4.23 -0.95
C GLU A 66 10.28 -4.74 -2.09
N ALA A 67 9.40 -3.87 -2.53
CA ALA A 67 8.58 -4.04 -3.70
C ALA A 67 8.47 -2.72 -4.48
N LYS A 68 7.87 -2.77 -5.64
CA LYS A 68 7.51 -1.58 -6.41
C LYS A 68 6.18 -1.76 -7.12
N THR A 69 5.44 -0.68 -7.34
CA THR A 69 4.29 -0.72 -8.24
C THR A 69 4.77 -1.09 -9.65
N PHE A 70 3.96 -1.84 -10.40
CA PHE A 70 4.25 -2.13 -11.81
C PHE A 70 3.19 -1.57 -12.77
N GLN A 71 2.16 -0.92 -12.22
CA GLN A 71 1.20 -0.10 -12.95
C GLN A 71 1.03 1.25 -12.23
N GLN A 72 0.59 2.27 -12.97
CA GLN A 72 0.11 3.51 -12.37
C GLN A 72 -1.11 3.25 -11.48
N VAL A 73 -1.16 3.91 -10.32
CA VAL A 73 -2.30 3.87 -9.39
C VAL A 73 -3.02 5.21 -9.44
N LYS A 74 -4.30 5.19 -9.82
CA LYS A 74 -5.15 6.39 -9.81
C LYS A 74 -5.69 6.62 -8.41
N LEU A 75 -5.49 7.83 -7.88
CA LEU A 75 -6.03 8.25 -6.60
C LEU A 75 -7.37 8.97 -6.82
N SER A 76 -8.24 8.94 -5.82
CA SER A 76 -9.55 9.62 -5.86
C SER A 76 -9.44 11.13 -6.06
N SER A 77 -8.30 11.73 -5.71
CA SER A 77 -8.00 13.15 -5.95
C SER A 77 -7.65 13.48 -7.40
N GLY A 78 -7.53 12.49 -8.28
CA GLY A 78 -7.00 12.63 -9.64
C GLY A 78 -5.47 12.61 -9.72
N ALA A 79 -4.78 12.66 -8.57
CA ALA A 79 -3.34 12.41 -8.51
C ALA A 79 -3.03 10.94 -8.82
N VAL A 80 -1.76 10.67 -9.14
CA VAL A 80 -1.31 9.33 -9.55
C VAL A 80 -0.06 8.93 -8.79
N ILE A 81 0.01 7.68 -8.36
CA ILE A 81 1.28 7.05 -7.98
C ILE A 81 1.84 6.40 -9.25
N PRO A 82 3.05 6.76 -9.68
CA PRO A 82 3.61 6.24 -10.92
C PRO A 82 3.89 4.73 -10.81
N SER A 83 3.97 4.06 -11.97
CA SER A 83 4.59 2.74 -12.04
C SER A 83 6.07 2.84 -11.62
N GLY A 84 6.56 1.84 -10.89
CA GLY A 84 7.90 1.83 -10.32
C GLY A 84 8.03 2.54 -8.97
N ALA A 85 6.94 3.06 -8.40
CA ALA A 85 6.94 3.64 -7.07
C ALA A 85 7.35 2.60 -6.02
N HIS A 86 8.27 2.96 -5.14
CA HIS A 86 8.79 2.05 -4.12
C HIS A 86 7.74 1.75 -3.05
N VAL A 87 7.61 0.47 -2.72
CA VAL A 87 6.79 -0.02 -1.61
C VAL A 87 7.72 -0.70 -0.62
N THR A 88 7.69 -0.26 0.62
CA THR A 88 8.55 -0.79 1.69
C THR A 88 7.71 -1.51 2.72
N GLY A 89 8.30 -2.53 3.32
CA GLY A 89 7.76 -3.27 4.43
C GLY A 89 8.88 -3.82 5.30
N HIS A 90 8.51 -4.64 6.27
CA HIS A 90 9.46 -5.40 7.07
C HIS A 90 8.93 -6.78 7.42
N VAL A 91 9.83 -7.70 7.75
CA VAL A 91 9.50 -9.01 8.27
C VAL A 91 9.08 -8.86 9.74
N VAL A 92 7.87 -9.34 10.07
CA VAL A 92 7.37 -9.40 11.45
C VAL A 92 7.84 -10.67 12.14
N GLU A 93 7.82 -11.79 11.41
CA GLU A 93 8.15 -13.11 11.94
C GLU A 93 8.72 -13.98 10.80
N ALA A 94 9.77 -14.73 11.10
CA ALA A 94 10.33 -15.73 10.21
C ALA A 94 10.70 -16.98 11.01
N ALA A 95 10.07 -18.10 10.68
CA ALA A 95 10.35 -19.41 11.23
C ALA A 95 10.51 -20.41 10.08
N GLY A 96 11.73 -20.90 9.90
CA GLY A 96 12.08 -21.87 8.86
C GLY A 96 11.37 -23.22 9.02
N TYR A 97 11.31 -23.99 7.93
CA TYR A 97 10.86 -25.38 8.02
C TYR A 97 11.98 -26.25 8.59
N ILE A 98 11.67 -27.01 9.64
CA ILE A 98 12.62 -27.94 10.24
C ILE A 98 12.06 -29.35 10.11
N PHE A 99 12.85 -30.22 9.49
CA PHE A 99 12.61 -31.65 9.43
C PHE A 99 13.70 -32.39 10.19
N ASP A 100 13.42 -32.77 11.44
CA ASP A 100 14.30 -33.62 12.22
C ASP A 100 13.91 -35.08 12.00
N LYS A 101 14.90 -35.91 11.62
CA LYS A 101 14.71 -37.34 11.32
C LYS A 101 14.87 -38.24 12.55
N THR A 102 15.38 -37.73 13.68
CA THR A 102 15.71 -38.55 14.86
C THR A 102 15.29 -37.89 16.17
N PRO A 103 14.93 -38.64 17.24
CA PRO A 103 14.55 -40.05 17.28
C PRO A 103 13.12 -40.32 16.79
N TYR A 104 12.31 -39.27 16.59
CA TYR A 104 10.99 -39.31 15.96
C TYR A 104 10.91 -38.17 14.95
N ALA A 105 10.29 -38.40 13.78
CA ALA A 105 10.20 -37.38 12.75
C ALA A 105 9.45 -36.14 13.26
N LYS A 106 10.18 -35.10 13.71
CA LYS A 106 9.61 -33.85 14.20
C LYS A 106 9.63 -32.84 13.06
N GLN A 107 8.43 -32.47 12.61
CA GLN A 107 8.25 -31.44 11.58
C GLN A 107 7.78 -30.16 12.27
N THR A 108 8.51 -29.07 12.06
CA THR A 108 8.05 -27.74 12.49
C THR A 108 7.56 -27.00 11.25
N THR A 109 6.31 -26.53 11.29
CA THR A 109 5.73 -25.75 10.20
C THR A 109 6.49 -24.46 10.02
N SER A 110 6.83 -24.12 8.78
CA SER A 110 7.40 -22.82 8.47
C SER A 110 6.34 -21.73 8.49
N ARG A 111 6.75 -20.53 8.90
CA ARG A 111 5.91 -19.34 9.00
C ARG A 111 6.71 -18.11 8.57
N LEU A 112 6.11 -17.28 7.73
CA LEU A 112 6.67 -16.00 7.30
C LEU A 112 5.59 -14.93 7.39
N SER A 113 5.81 -13.90 8.19
CA SER A 113 4.92 -12.75 8.33
C SER A 113 5.63 -11.49 7.85
N ILE A 114 5.00 -10.76 6.94
CA ILE A 114 5.49 -9.51 6.35
C ILE A 114 4.46 -8.41 6.63
N HIS A 115 4.93 -7.24 7.06
CA HIS A 115 4.11 -6.04 7.19
C HIS A 115 4.47 -5.05 6.08
N PHE A 116 3.47 -4.48 5.39
CA PHE A 116 3.64 -3.43 4.40
C PHE A 116 3.54 -2.06 5.06
N ASP A 117 4.60 -1.25 5.00
CA ASP A 117 4.69 -0.01 5.76
C ASP A 117 4.22 1.19 4.95
N SER A 118 4.76 1.38 3.74
CA SER A 118 4.49 2.59 2.97
C SER A 118 4.68 2.42 1.45
N VAL A 119 4.07 3.34 0.70
CA VAL A 119 4.36 3.56 -0.73
C VAL A 119 4.90 4.98 -0.93
N GLN A 120 5.92 5.12 -1.77
CA GLN A 120 6.49 6.43 -2.11
C GLN A 120 5.72 7.08 -3.27
N ASN A 121 5.42 8.36 -3.13
CA ASN A 121 4.94 9.22 -4.19
C ASN A 121 5.80 10.50 -4.25
N GLY A 122 6.78 10.52 -5.16
CA GLY A 122 7.81 11.56 -5.17
C GLY A 122 8.65 11.50 -3.88
N THR A 123 8.72 12.61 -3.15
CA THR A 123 9.43 12.70 -1.86
C THR A 123 8.57 12.30 -0.66
N VAL A 124 7.30 11.98 -0.89
CA VAL A 124 6.32 11.70 0.16
C VAL A 124 6.21 10.20 0.37
N SER A 125 6.35 9.74 1.61
CA SER A 125 6.02 8.37 2.02
C SER A 125 4.57 8.35 2.54
N ILE A 126 3.73 7.56 1.89
CA ILE A 126 2.31 7.41 2.23
C ILE A 126 2.17 6.09 3.01
N PRO A 127 1.71 6.11 4.27
CA PRO A 127 1.54 4.90 5.06
C PRO A 127 0.47 3.98 4.47
N LEU A 128 0.72 2.68 4.51
CA LEU A 128 -0.20 1.67 4.00
C LEU A 128 -1.07 1.09 5.12
N ASN A 129 -2.37 1.11 4.87
CA ASN A 129 -3.38 0.38 5.65
C ASN A 129 -4.12 -0.53 4.66
N VAL A 130 -3.58 -1.72 4.40
CA VAL A 130 -3.99 -2.55 3.26
C VAL A 130 -4.33 -3.99 3.64
N THR A 131 -5.04 -4.67 2.77
CA THR A 131 -5.10 -6.13 2.71
C THR A 131 -4.46 -6.61 1.40
N VAL A 132 -3.89 -7.81 1.42
CA VAL A 132 -3.41 -8.53 0.24
C VAL A 132 -4.62 -9.23 -0.37
N ARG A 133 -5.30 -8.53 -1.28
CA ARG A 133 -6.47 -9.07 -1.98
C ARG A 133 -6.10 -10.31 -2.78
N ALA A 134 -5.05 -10.21 -3.58
CA ALA A 134 -4.53 -11.31 -4.39
C ALA A 134 -3.01 -11.30 -4.45
N MET A 135 -2.40 -12.48 -4.60
CA MET A 135 -0.94 -12.62 -4.72
C MET A 135 -0.59 -13.80 -5.62
N ALA A 136 0.36 -13.62 -6.52
CA ALA A 136 0.86 -14.65 -7.42
C ALA A 136 2.35 -14.88 -7.19
N ASP A 137 2.76 -16.15 -7.24
CA ASP A 137 4.17 -16.51 -7.24
C ASP A 137 4.86 -16.01 -8.54
N SER A 138 6.18 -16.15 -8.62
CA SER A 138 6.94 -15.63 -9.76
C SER A 138 6.54 -16.30 -11.07
N ILE A 139 6.27 -17.61 -11.07
CA ILE A 139 5.94 -18.35 -12.30
C ILE A 139 4.57 -17.93 -12.81
N THR A 140 3.57 -17.89 -11.93
CA THR A 140 2.21 -17.44 -12.27
C THR A 140 2.23 -15.98 -12.73
N SER A 141 3.00 -15.12 -12.06
CA SER A 141 3.15 -13.71 -12.45
C SER A 141 3.78 -13.56 -13.84
N ILE A 142 4.84 -14.31 -14.16
CA ILE A 142 5.49 -14.29 -15.47
C ILE A 142 4.53 -14.82 -16.56
N ASN A 143 3.83 -15.91 -16.28
CA ASN A 143 2.88 -16.50 -17.22
C ASN A 143 1.73 -15.55 -17.56
N ALA A 144 1.28 -14.71 -16.62
CA ALA A 144 0.26 -13.71 -16.89
C ALA A 144 0.71 -12.59 -17.85
N TYR A 145 2.03 -12.40 -18.03
CA TYR A 145 2.58 -11.54 -19.08
C TYR A 145 2.82 -12.27 -20.40
N ALA A 146 2.84 -13.61 -20.39
CA ALA A 146 3.13 -14.41 -21.55
C ALA A 146 1.91 -14.49 -22.48
N PRO A 147 2.12 -14.45 -23.81
CA PRO A 147 1.07 -14.73 -24.77
C PRO A 147 0.63 -16.20 -24.67
N LEU A 148 -0.64 -16.48 -24.98
CA LEU A 148 -1.12 -17.86 -25.10
C LEU A 148 -0.41 -18.58 -26.25
N SER A 149 0.07 -19.80 -25.99
CA SER A 149 0.93 -20.56 -26.92
C SER A 149 0.23 -20.98 -28.22
N ASN A 150 -1.10 -20.97 -28.27
CA ASN A 150 -1.93 -21.40 -29.40
C ASN A 150 -2.80 -20.26 -29.95
N ASP A 151 -2.42 -19.01 -29.68
CA ASP A 151 -3.20 -17.87 -30.11
C ASP A 151 -3.17 -17.67 -31.63
N LEU A 152 -4.36 -17.52 -32.22
CA LEU A 152 -4.54 -17.15 -33.62
C LEU A 152 -4.56 -15.62 -33.79
N ASP A 153 -4.71 -14.85 -32.71
CA ASP A 153 -4.54 -13.40 -32.74
C ASP A 153 -3.06 -13.05 -32.90
N SER A 154 -2.74 -12.44 -34.03
CA SER A 154 -1.43 -11.88 -34.34
C SER A 154 -0.88 -10.89 -33.29
N ARG A 155 -1.75 -10.33 -32.44
CA ARG A 155 -1.40 -9.34 -31.41
C ARG A 155 -1.23 -9.91 -30.00
N SER A 156 -1.48 -11.21 -29.82
CA SER A 156 -1.31 -11.97 -28.57
C SER A 156 -2.32 -11.68 -27.45
N THR A 157 -3.03 -12.73 -27.07
CA THR A 157 -3.96 -12.89 -25.95
C THR A 157 -3.21 -13.37 -24.72
N ARG A 158 -3.59 -12.90 -23.55
CA ARG A 158 -2.98 -13.26 -22.26
C ARG A 158 -4.04 -13.62 -21.24
N THR A 159 -3.74 -14.60 -20.40
CA THR A 159 -4.57 -14.93 -19.23
C THR A 159 -4.05 -14.19 -18.01
N LEU A 160 -4.88 -13.33 -17.43
CA LEU A 160 -4.57 -12.63 -16.18
C LEU A 160 -4.59 -13.60 -14.99
N VAL A 161 -3.94 -13.21 -13.90
CA VAL A 161 -4.02 -13.92 -12.61
C VAL A 161 -5.47 -13.87 -12.12
N GLY A 162 -6.13 -15.03 -12.16
CA GLY A 162 -7.55 -15.17 -11.83
C GLY A 162 -8.40 -15.69 -12.98
N GLY A 163 -7.91 -15.64 -14.23
CA GLY A 163 -8.48 -16.33 -15.38
C GLY A 163 -9.02 -15.43 -16.50
N ASP A 164 -9.25 -14.14 -16.25
CA ASP A 164 -9.74 -13.19 -17.25
C ASP A 164 -8.79 -13.11 -18.47
N GLN A 165 -9.35 -12.91 -19.65
CA GLN A 165 -8.65 -12.86 -20.93
C GLN A 165 -8.43 -11.42 -21.39
N LEU A 166 -7.16 -11.04 -21.54
CA LEU A 166 -6.76 -9.78 -22.14
C LEU A 166 -6.37 -10.04 -23.60
N TYR A 167 -7.17 -9.50 -24.50
CA TYR A 167 -6.95 -9.54 -25.95
C TYR A 167 -6.27 -8.25 -26.39
N ALA A 168 -5.11 -8.31 -27.03
CA ALA A 168 -4.40 -7.10 -27.46
C ALA A 168 -5.08 -6.33 -28.60
N SER A 169 -6.04 -6.95 -29.28
CA SER A 169 -6.82 -6.36 -30.36
C SER A 169 -8.01 -5.49 -29.88
N GLN A 170 -8.37 -5.56 -28.61
CA GLN A 170 -9.51 -4.82 -28.02
C GLN A 170 -9.17 -4.22 -26.66
N ASP A 171 -9.95 -3.22 -26.26
CA ASP A 171 -9.80 -2.58 -24.95
C ASP A 171 -10.50 -3.38 -23.83
N GLY A 172 -11.50 -4.19 -24.17
CA GLY A 172 -12.25 -5.01 -23.22
C GLY A 172 -11.50 -6.26 -22.79
N ILE A 173 -11.51 -6.53 -21.49
CA ILE A 173 -11.01 -7.77 -20.88
C ILE A 173 -12.23 -8.60 -20.48
N GLU A 174 -12.25 -9.84 -20.92
CA GLU A 174 -13.40 -10.73 -20.77
C GLU A 174 -13.14 -11.77 -19.68
N ASP A 175 -14.19 -12.17 -18.98
CA ASP A 175 -14.12 -13.30 -18.07
C ASP A 175 -14.33 -14.64 -18.83
N LYS A 176 -14.50 -15.73 -18.08
CA LYS A 176 -14.72 -17.07 -18.64
C LYS A 176 -16.05 -17.23 -19.39
N ASP A 177 -17.02 -16.36 -19.15
CA ASP A 177 -18.36 -16.38 -19.75
C ASP A 177 -18.44 -15.46 -20.98
N GLY A 178 -17.37 -14.69 -21.26
CA GLY A 178 -17.29 -13.74 -22.37
C GLY A 178 -17.80 -12.35 -22.01
N ASP A 179 -18.07 -12.09 -20.73
CA ASP A 179 -18.54 -10.78 -20.26
C ASP A 179 -17.34 -9.83 -20.08
N VAL A 180 -17.49 -8.58 -20.53
CA VAL A 180 -16.46 -7.55 -20.33
C VAL A 180 -16.46 -7.09 -18.87
N VAL A 181 -15.42 -7.44 -18.14
CA VAL A 181 -15.27 -7.19 -16.69
C VAL A 181 -14.22 -6.15 -16.34
N ALA A 182 -13.33 -5.83 -17.28
CA ALA A 182 -12.25 -4.86 -17.10
C ALA A 182 -11.86 -4.20 -18.42
N TYR A 183 -11.04 -3.16 -18.33
CA TYR A 183 -10.54 -2.42 -19.49
C TYR A 183 -9.02 -2.32 -19.46
N ASN A 184 -8.40 -2.70 -20.58
CA ASN A 184 -7.01 -2.44 -20.86
C ASN A 184 -6.87 -1.02 -21.45
N ARG A 185 -6.09 -0.17 -20.80
CA ARG A 185 -5.78 1.18 -21.26
C ARG A 185 -4.27 1.32 -21.45
N ARG A 186 -3.85 2.42 -22.08
CA ARG A 186 -2.43 2.71 -22.34
C ARG A 186 -1.55 2.62 -21.08
N ASP A 187 -2.10 2.94 -19.93
CA ASP A 187 -1.47 3.00 -18.62
C ASP A 187 -1.72 1.76 -17.73
N GLY A 188 -2.40 0.74 -18.25
CA GLY A 188 -2.58 -0.57 -17.63
C GLY A 188 -4.02 -1.05 -17.56
N VAL A 189 -4.27 -2.06 -16.73
CA VAL A 189 -5.59 -2.69 -16.56
C VAL A 189 -6.36 -2.01 -15.44
N TYR A 190 -7.62 -1.69 -15.74
CA TYR A 190 -8.55 -1.05 -14.80
C TYR A 190 -9.85 -1.84 -14.72
N ALA A 191 -10.38 -2.00 -13.51
CA ALA A 191 -11.63 -2.71 -13.31
C ALA A 191 -12.40 -2.16 -12.11
N HIS A 192 -13.69 -2.47 -12.06
CA HIS A 192 -14.44 -2.52 -10.82
C HIS A 192 -14.18 -3.88 -10.17
N LEU A 193 -13.87 -3.91 -8.87
CA LEU A 193 -13.62 -5.18 -8.18
C LEU A 193 -14.90 -6.00 -8.15
N ILE A 194 -14.81 -7.27 -8.53
CA ILE A 194 -15.95 -8.21 -8.54
C ILE A 194 -15.87 -9.10 -7.31
N SER A 195 -17.01 -9.23 -6.62
CA SER A 195 -17.13 -10.14 -5.47
C SER A 195 -17.17 -11.59 -5.94
N ASN A 196 -16.51 -12.48 -5.19
CA ASN A 196 -16.49 -13.92 -5.47
C ASN A 196 -16.76 -14.77 -4.22
N GLY A 197 -17.39 -14.18 -3.21
CA GLY A 197 -17.69 -14.81 -1.91
C GLY A 197 -16.49 -14.88 -0.94
N ARG A 198 -15.26 -14.64 -1.39
CA ARG A 198 -14.07 -14.56 -0.53
C ARG A 198 -13.53 -13.14 -0.41
N CYS A 199 -13.58 -12.37 -1.50
CA CYS A 199 -13.26 -10.95 -1.50
C CYS A 199 -14.51 -10.14 -1.85
N ASP A 200 -14.63 -8.96 -1.25
CA ASP A 200 -15.68 -8.01 -1.56
C ASP A 200 -15.46 -7.38 -2.94
N GLY A 201 -16.56 -6.92 -3.55
CA GLY A 201 -16.52 -6.12 -4.78
C GLY A 201 -16.54 -4.63 -4.47
N GLY A 202 -16.52 -3.80 -5.51
CA GLY A 202 -16.62 -2.35 -5.37
C GLY A 202 -16.98 -1.66 -6.68
N SER A 203 -17.64 -0.51 -6.57
CA SER A 203 -18.05 0.34 -7.71
C SER A 203 -17.01 1.39 -8.10
N THR A 204 -15.86 1.42 -7.42
CA THR A 204 -14.76 2.31 -7.78
C THR A 204 -13.88 1.61 -8.82
N GLU A 205 -13.48 2.33 -9.87
CA GLU A 205 -12.52 1.81 -10.85
C GLU A 205 -11.11 1.88 -10.25
N VAL A 206 -10.37 0.78 -10.28
CA VAL A 206 -9.08 0.64 -9.60
C VAL A 206 -8.04 0.00 -10.50
N SER A 207 -6.75 0.14 -10.15
CA SER A 207 -5.62 -0.39 -10.93
C SER A 207 -5.37 -1.87 -10.64
N MET A 208 -5.47 -2.72 -11.66
CA MET A 208 -5.43 -4.18 -11.48
C MET A 208 -4.08 -4.82 -11.80
N GLY A 209 -3.24 -4.19 -12.62
CA GLY A 209 -1.98 -4.80 -13.05
C GLY A 209 -2.23 -6.00 -13.95
N ILE A 210 -1.83 -7.18 -13.48
CA ILE A 210 -2.02 -8.47 -14.17
C ILE A 210 -3.12 -9.33 -13.54
N TYR A 211 -3.94 -8.75 -12.66
CA TYR A 211 -4.98 -9.49 -11.94
C TYR A 211 -6.34 -9.32 -12.60
N SER A 212 -7.11 -10.41 -12.59
CA SER A 212 -8.52 -10.43 -12.92
C SER A 212 -9.34 -9.58 -11.96
N ALA A 213 -10.48 -9.05 -12.42
CA ALA A 213 -11.38 -8.22 -11.60
C ALA A 213 -11.90 -8.97 -10.35
N SER A 214 -12.00 -10.29 -10.45
CA SER A 214 -12.44 -11.21 -9.40
C SER A 214 -11.29 -11.89 -8.63
N ALA A 215 -10.02 -11.54 -8.90
CA ALA A 215 -8.88 -12.21 -8.28
C ALA A 215 -8.90 -12.07 -6.75
N CYS A 216 -8.73 -13.18 -6.03
CA CYS A 216 -8.78 -13.24 -4.58
C CYS A 216 -7.98 -14.42 -4.02
N GLY A 217 -7.06 -14.15 -3.09
CA GLY A 217 -6.21 -15.15 -2.46
C GLY A 217 -4.86 -15.36 -3.15
N VAL A 218 -4.27 -16.54 -2.99
CA VAL A 218 -2.89 -16.82 -3.42
C VAL A 218 -2.87 -17.81 -4.59
N TYR A 219 -2.04 -17.52 -5.60
CA TYR A 219 -1.93 -18.25 -6.86
C TYR A 219 -0.50 -18.75 -7.07
N GLY A 220 -0.34 -20.04 -7.41
CA GLY A 220 0.97 -20.64 -7.70
C GLY A 220 1.83 -21.01 -6.48
N PHE A 221 1.49 -20.57 -5.27
CA PHE A 221 2.22 -20.86 -4.02
C PHE A 221 2.08 -22.32 -3.55
N THR A 222 2.62 -23.28 -4.30
CA THR A 222 2.51 -24.72 -4.03
C THR A 222 2.97 -25.08 -2.62
N GLY A 223 2.16 -25.78 -1.85
CA GLY A 223 2.51 -26.23 -0.49
C GLY A 223 2.61 -25.10 0.55
N MET A 224 2.21 -23.89 0.21
CA MET A 224 2.07 -22.75 1.13
C MET A 224 0.62 -22.25 1.10
N ARG A 225 0.19 -21.63 2.20
CA ARG A 225 -1.11 -20.93 2.25
C ARG A 225 -0.96 -19.64 3.02
N ALA A 226 -1.68 -18.61 2.59
CA ALA A 226 -1.86 -17.41 3.41
C ALA A 226 -2.87 -17.72 4.52
N VAL A 227 -2.54 -17.35 5.76
CA VAL A 227 -3.40 -17.47 6.95
C VAL A 227 -3.81 -16.13 7.52
N GLU A 228 -3.12 -15.06 7.12
CA GLU A 228 -3.45 -13.67 7.38
C GLU A 228 -3.11 -12.91 6.10
N THR A 229 -3.98 -12.03 5.65
CA THR A 229 -3.75 -11.19 4.46
C THR A 229 -3.90 -9.71 4.77
N GLY A 230 -4.27 -9.35 5.99
CA GLY A 230 -4.57 -8.00 6.40
C GLY A 230 -6.07 -7.85 6.59
N SER A 231 -6.45 -7.25 7.72
CA SER A 231 -7.84 -6.95 8.07
C SER A 231 -7.91 -5.57 8.73
N VAL A 232 -9.12 -5.04 8.95
CA VAL A 232 -9.27 -3.77 9.68
C VAL A 232 -8.65 -3.84 11.08
N ALA A 233 -8.68 -5.02 11.74
CA ALA A 233 -8.10 -5.21 13.06
C ALA A 233 -6.57 -5.40 13.05
N GLN A 234 -6.03 -6.01 11.98
CA GLN A 234 -4.60 -6.21 11.80
C GLN A 234 -4.23 -5.90 10.35
N PRO A 235 -4.11 -4.62 9.99
CA PRO A 235 -3.88 -4.24 8.60
C PRO A 235 -2.46 -4.54 8.18
N SER A 236 -2.25 -4.56 6.88
CA SER A 236 -0.97 -4.58 6.19
C SER A 236 -0.09 -5.80 6.52
N THR A 237 -0.59 -6.81 7.23
CA THR A 237 0.16 -8.02 7.58
C THR A 237 -0.24 -9.17 6.67
N LEU A 238 0.73 -9.77 6.00
CA LEU A 238 0.58 -11.02 5.25
C LEU A 238 1.33 -12.11 5.98
N THR A 239 0.68 -13.23 6.25
CA THR A 239 1.34 -14.40 6.82
C THR A 239 1.15 -15.63 5.97
N PHE A 240 2.27 -16.21 5.53
CA PHE A 240 2.34 -17.53 4.94
C PHE A 240 2.70 -18.59 5.97
N VAL A 241 2.10 -19.78 5.82
CA VAL A 241 2.54 -20.99 6.50
C VAL A 241 2.74 -22.12 5.51
N SER A 242 3.69 -22.99 5.81
CA SER A 242 3.94 -24.22 5.05
C SER A 242 4.27 -25.38 5.99
N ALA A 243 3.68 -26.54 5.71
CA ALA A 243 3.91 -27.76 6.48
C ALA A 243 5.02 -28.65 5.90
N ARG A 244 5.51 -28.34 4.68
CA ARG A 244 6.37 -29.27 3.93
C ARG A 244 7.65 -28.63 3.40
N ARG A 245 7.73 -27.29 3.39
CA ARG A 245 8.87 -26.53 2.92
C ARG A 245 8.94 -25.19 3.63
N THR A 246 10.01 -24.44 3.38
CA THR A 246 10.16 -23.08 3.90
C THR A 246 9.10 -22.17 3.28
N ALA A 247 8.48 -21.33 4.11
CA ALA A 247 7.63 -20.25 3.67
C ALA A 247 8.49 -19.16 3.03
N GLU A 248 8.18 -18.79 1.80
CA GLU A 248 8.92 -17.79 1.05
C GLU A 248 8.00 -16.95 0.17
N VAL A 249 8.45 -15.72 -0.11
CA VAL A 249 7.96 -14.88 -1.19
C VAL A 249 9.09 -14.77 -2.22
N PRO A 250 9.04 -15.52 -3.33
CA PRO A 250 10.08 -15.46 -4.33
C PRO A 250 10.17 -14.09 -5.02
N LYS A 251 11.37 -13.71 -5.46
CA LYS A 251 11.58 -12.50 -6.27
C LYS A 251 10.70 -12.53 -7.52
N HIS A 252 10.13 -11.41 -7.93
CA HIS A 252 9.17 -11.29 -9.04
C HIS A 252 7.78 -11.88 -8.78
N SER A 253 7.51 -12.39 -7.57
CA SER A 253 6.13 -12.53 -7.13
C SER A 253 5.43 -11.17 -7.21
N THR A 254 4.13 -11.18 -7.44
CA THR A 254 3.32 -9.97 -7.48
C THR A 254 2.22 -10.05 -6.45
N ALA A 255 1.71 -8.90 -6.03
CA ALA A 255 0.52 -8.81 -5.19
C ALA A 255 -0.37 -7.65 -5.65
N LEU A 256 -1.66 -7.79 -5.42
CA LEU A 256 -2.66 -6.72 -5.51
C LEU A 256 -3.03 -6.34 -4.08
N LEU A 257 -2.47 -5.23 -3.60
CA LEU A 257 -2.85 -4.66 -2.30
C LEU A 257 -4.13 -3.85 -2.48
N GLU A 258 -5.02 -3.89 -1.48
CA GLU A 258 -6.26 -3.11 -1.45
C GLU A 258 -6.29 -2.30 -0.15
N VAL A 259 -6.50 -0.99 -0.25
CA VAL A 259 -6.56 -0.09 0.91
C VAL A 259 -7.85 -0.34 1.70
N LEU A 260 -7.68 -0.64 2.98
CA LEU A 260 -8.77 -0.88 3.92
C LEU A 260 -9.45 0.43 4.31
N PRO A 261 -10.75 0.40 4.65
CA PRO A 261 -11.43 1.56 5.21
C PRO A 261 -10.78 1.96 6.54
N VAL A 262 -10.63 3.27 6.75
CA VAL A 262 -10.21 3.80 8.06
C VAL A 262 -11.31 3.46 9.06
N GLN A 263 -10.97 2.80 10.16
CA GLN A 263 -11.90 2.52 11.22
C GLN A 263 -12.36 3.85 11.82
N GLN A 264 -13.56 4.30 11.45
CA GLN A 264 -14.15 5.49 12.05
C GLN A 264 -14.44 5.13 13.51
N ALA A 265 -13.71 5.74 14.44
CA ALA A 265 -14.04 5.65 15.85
C ALA A 265 -15.46 6.21 16.00
N SER A 266 -16.41 5.34 16.32
CA SER A 266 -17.77 5.72 16.71
C SER A 266 -17.63 6.70 17.88
N ARG A 267 -17.98 7.97 17.63
CA ARG A 267 -18.11 8.98 18.68
C ARG A 267 -19.43 8.81 19.40
#